data_AF-A0A9E3H7J3-F1
#
_entry.id   AF-A0A9E3H7J3-F1
#
_cell.length_a   1.000
_cell.length_b   1.000
_cell.length_c   1.000
_cell.angle_alpha   90.00
_cell.angle_beta   90.00
_cell.angle_gamma   90.00
#
_symmetry.space_group_name_H-M   'P 1'
#
loop_
_entity.id
_entity.type
_entity.pdbx_description
1 polymer ?
#
loop_
_entity_poly.entity_id
_entity_poly.type
_entity_poly.pdbx_seq_one_letter_code
_entity_poly.pdbx_strand_id
1 'polypeptide(L)'
;MTLIVEITSDFICPWCLVADARLNQAIVIFTRNAMVQSTRLTAIAQLNSQVEVQRIWYPFELNPDLPKAGIDRKTYRTKKFGSWEYSQILDTKTIEATQADGINFRYDLMQVTPNTFNAHRLTWFASKNDKATKMAERILKAYFTEGQNIGDIETLANLAAEIDIDANTAKTFLLSDAGIEEVRELERQAKARDVRSVPTIRIGQEILVGAQSIDDYLVALQNAVNELEAAY
;
A
#
# COMPACT_ATOMS: atom_id res chain seq x y z
N MET A 1 -1.14 -19.87 -13.11
CA MET A 1 -0.89 -18.62 -13.86
C MET A 1 -0.58 -17.53 -12.85
N THR A 2 0.37 -16.63 -13.12
CA THR A 2 0.68 -15.53 -12.21
C THR A 2 0.11 -14.23 -12.76
N LEU A 3 -0.77 -13.59 -12.00
CA LEU A 3 -1.32 -12.27 -12.28
C LEU A 3 -0.54 -11.22 -11.48
N ILE A 4 0.03 -10.24 -12.18
CA ILE A 4 0.76 -9.14 -11.54
C ILE A 4 -0.22 -8.00 -11.23
N VAL A 5 -0.20 -7.53 -9.99
CA VAL A 5 -0.91 -6.33 -9.54
C VAL A 5 0.12 -5.30 -9.10
N GLU A 6 0.20 -4.18 -9.82
CA GLU A 6 1.13 -3.10 -9.47
C GLU A 6 0.42 -2.07 -8.59
N ILE A 7 1.02 -1.70 -7.46
CA ILE A 7 0.44 -0.81 -6.45
C ILE A 7 1.38 0.37 -6.26
N THR A 8 0.97 1.56 -6.69
CA THR A 8 1.68 2.81 -6.36
C THR A 8 1.04 3.42 -5.12
N SER A 9 1.83 3.61 -4.07
CA SER A 9 1.34 3.93 -2.72
C SER A 9 2.26 4.91 -2.00
N ASP A 10 1.72 5.63 -1.01
CA ASP A 10 2.49 6.33 0.00
C ASP A 10 2.04 5.91 1.41
N PHE A 11 2.99 5.73 2.32
CA PHE A 11 2.75 5.21 3.66
C PHE A 11 2.05 6.20 4.60
N ILE A 12 1.94 7.46 4.20
CA ILE A 12 1.18 8.50 4.91
C ILE A 12 -0.18 8.80 4.26
N CYS A 13 -0.58 8.06 3.23
CA CYS A 13 -1.90 8.16 2.62
C CYS A 13 -2.89 7.16 3.25
N PRO A 14 -3.94 7.62 3.97
CA PRO A 14 -4.87 6.70 4.62
C PRO A 14 -5.65 5.85 3.60
N TRP A 15 -5.94 6.42 2.42
CA TRP A 15 -6.61 5.69 1.35
C TRP A 15 -5.75 4.58 0.75
N CYS A 16 -4.42 4.64 0.87
CA CYS A 16 -3.56 3.53 0.46
C CYS A 16 -3.74 2.30 1.36
N LEU A 17 -3.89 2.49 2.68
CA LEU A 17 -4.24 1.41 3.61
C LEU A 17 -5.62 0.82 3.28
N VAL A 18 -6.60 1.68 3.01
CA VAL A 18 -7.96 1.23 2.64
C VAL A 18 -7.96 0.44 1.34
N ALA A 19 -7.27 0.95 0.31
CA ALA A 19 -7.19 0.26 -0.98
C ALA A 19 -6.51 -1.10 -0.86
N ASP A 20 -5.42 -1.20 -0.10
CA ASP A 20 -4.73 -2.46 0.12
C ASP A 20 -5.61 -3.46 0.88
N ALA A 21 -6.33 -3.02 1.92
CA ALA A 21 -7.27 -3.87 2.66
C ALA A 21 -8.39 -4.42 1.75
N ARG A 22 -8.99 -3.56 0.92
CA ARG A 22 -10.05 -3.96 -0.04
C ARG A 22 -9.52 -4.86 -1.15
N LEU A 23 -8.34 -4.54 -1.71
CA LEU A 23 -7.68 -5.38 -2.71
C LEU A 23 -7.36 -6.77 -2.14
N ASN A 24 -6.85 -6.85 -0.91
CA ASN A 24 -6.57 -8.12 -0.26
C ASN A 24 -7.84 -8.95 -0.06
N GLN A 25 -8.96 -8.33 0.34
CA GLN A 25 -10.25 -9.01 0.42
C GLN A 25 -10.72 -9.51 -0.95
N ALA A 26 -10.61 -8.69 -2.00
CA ALA A 26 -10.94 -9.07 -3.37
C ALA A 26 -10.09 -10.26 -3.85
N ILE A 27 -8.78 -10.26 -3.61
CA ILE A 27 -7.87 -11.37 -3.95
C ILE A 27 -8.27 -12.65 -3.21
N VAL A 28 -8.61 -12.57 -1.91
CA VAL A 28 -9.06 -13.73 -1.13
C VAL A 28 -10.37 -14.29 -1.68
N ILE A 29 -11.35 -13.44 -2.02
CA ILE A 29 -12.62 -13.86 -2.63
C ILE A 29 -12.38 -14.49 -4.00
N PHE A 30 -11.59 -13.83 -4.84
CA PHE A 30 -11.25 -14.25 -6.19
C PHE A 30 -10.59 -15.64 -6.22
N THR A 31 -9.56 -15.83 -5.39
CA THR A 31 -8.81 -17.10 -5.32
C THR A 31 -9.60 -18.23 -4.66
N ARG A 32 -10.52 -17.94 -3.72
CA ARG A 32 -11.44 -18.94 -3.15
C ARG A 32 -12.53 -19.37 -4.13
N ASN A 33 -13.13 -18.43 -4.85
CA ASN A 33 -14.17 -18.74 -5.83
C ASN A 33 -13.62 -19.56 -7.00
N ALA A 34 -12.36 -19.36 -7.39
CA ALA A 34 -11.65 -20.24 -8.31
C ALA A 34 -11.52 -21.70 -7.82
N MET A 35 -11.56 -21.94 -6.50
CA MET A 35 -11.50 -23.29 -5.92
C MET A 35 -12.88 -23.97 -5.79
N VAL A 36 -13.98 -23.22 -5.73
CA VAL A 36 -15.34 -23.77 -5.58
C VAL A 36 -15.90 -24.12 -6.96
N GLN A 37 -15.45 -25.24 -7.53
CA GLN A 37 -16.20 -25.92 -8.58
C GLN A 37 -17.47 -26.52 -7.96
N SER A 38 -18.64 -26.02 -8.39
CA SER A 38 -19.97 -26.49 -7.99
C SER A 38 -20.51 -25.88 -6.69
N THR A 39 -21.33 -24.83 -6.80
CA THR A 39 -22.81 -24.90 -6.78
C THR A 39 -23.37 -23.47 -6.72
N ARG A 40 -24.14 -23.07 -7.74
CA ARG A 40 -25.06 -21.90 -7.76
C ARG A 40 -24.58 -20.61 -7.05
N LEU A 41 -23.61 -19.92 -7.65
CA LEU A 41 -23.59 -18.46 -7.71
C LEU A 41 -23.10 -18.06 -9.11
N THR A 42 -23.91 -17.26 -9.77
CA THR A 42 -23.95 -17.04 -11.22
C THR A 42 -22.78 -16.20 -11.73
N ALA A 43 -22.15 -16.68 -12.79
CA ALA A 43 -21.40 -15.94 -13.81
C ALA A 43 -20.04 -15.30 -13.47
N ILE A 44 -19.30 -15.82 -12.49
CA ILE A 44 -17.83 -15.64 -12.48
C ILE A 44 -17.24 -16.93 -13.05
N ALA A 45 -16.56 -16.79 -14.17
CA ALA A 45 -16.21 -17.86 -15.11
C ALA A 45 -15.36 -18.98 -14.48
N GLN A 46 -15.47 -20.17 -15.09
CA GLN A 46 -14.69 -21.35 -14.81
C GLN A 46 -13.19 -21.07 -14.94
N LEU A 47 -12.51 -20.83 -13.82
CA LEU A 47 -11.06 -20.80 -13.81
C LEU A 47 -10.56 -22.25 -13.69
N ASN A 48 -10.11 -22.80 -14.82
CA ASN A 48 -9.48 -24.13 -14.88
C ASN A 48 -8.02 -24.13 -14.40
N SER A 49 -7.47 -22.97 -14.00
CA SER A 49 -6.09 -22.83 -13.54
C SER A 49 -6.01 -22.09 -12.21
N GLN A 50 -5.12 -22.55 -11.32
CA GLN A 50 -4.80 -21.81 -10.09
C GLN A 50 -4.13 -20.48 -10.49
N VAL A 51 -4.78 -19.37 -10.13
CA VAL A 51 -4.22 -18.02 -10.31
C VAL A 51 -3.51 -17.61 -9.03
N GLU A 52 -2.21 -17.34 -9.15
CA GLU A 52 -1.41 -16.71 -8.11
C GLU A 52 -1.38 -15.21 -8.37
N VAL A 53 -1.71 -14.39 -7.36
CA VAL A 53 -1.64 -12.93 -7.48
C VAL A 53 -0.36 -12.43 -6.83
N GLN A 54 0.55 -11.88 -7.65
CA GLN A 54 1.78 -11.25 -7.19
C GLN A 54 1.61 -9.73 -7.14
N ARG A 55 1.79 -9.14 -5.96
CA ARG A 55 1.73 -7.68 -5.75
C ARG A 55 3.12 -7.06 -5.88
N ILE A 56 3.27 -6.06 -6.75
CA ILE A 56 4.49 -5.26 -6.92
C ILE A 56 4.22 -3.85 -6.39
N TRP A 57 5.03 -3.39 -5.45
CA TRP A 57 4.86 -2.08 -4.80
C TRP A 57 5.81 -1.04 -5.40
N TYR A 58 5.23 0.08 -5.84
CA TYR A 58 5.95 1.23 -6.36
C TYR A 58 5.87 2.41 -5.39
N PRO A 59 7.01 3.08 -5.12
CA PRO A 59 7.06 4.22 -4.23
C PRO A 59 6.40 5.46 -4.83
N PHE A 60 5.74 6.23 -3.97
CA PHE A 60 5.29 7.59 -4.24
C PHE A 60 5.38 8.36 -2.92
N GLU A 61 5.98 9.54 -2.93
CA GLU A 61 5.98 10.45 -1.79
C GLU A 61 4.99 11.59 -2.03
N LEU A 62 3.98 11.72 -1.18
CA LEU A 62 3.07 12.88 -1.16
C LEU A 62 3.81 14.14 -0.69
N ASN A 63 4.85 13.99 0.13
CA ASN A 63 5.65 15.10 0.63
C ASN A 63 7.16 14.76 0.61
N PRO A 64 7.80 14.66 -0.58
CA PRO A 64 9.20 14.27 -0.70
C PRO A 64 10.17 15.26 -0.02
N ASP A 65 9.74 16.52 0.11
CA ASP A 65 10.56 17.59 0.68
C ASP A 65 10.46 17.70 2.21
N LEU A 66 9.74 16.79 2.88
CA LEU A 66 9.72 16.80 4.35
C LEU A 66 11.12 16.49 4.90
N PRO A 67 11.55 17.15 5.99
CA PRO A 67 12.78 16.81 6.69
C PRO A 67 12.82 15.32 7.07
N LYS A 68 14.01 14.71 7.12
CA LYS A 68 14.17 13.29 7.49
C LYS A 68 13.51 12.94 8.83
N ALA A 69 13.57 13.85 9.81
CA ALA A 69 12.95 13.68 11.12
C ALA A 69 11.40 13.77 11.10
N GLY A 70 10.80 14.12 9.96
CA GLY A 70 9.40 14.52 9.87
C GLY A 70 9.15 15.87 10.53
N ILE A 71 7.87 16.15 10.75
CA ILE A 71 7.39 17.35 11.43
C ILE A 71 6.22 16.99 12.35
N ASP A 72 5.99 17.79 13.39
CA ASP A 72 4.82 17.65 14.26
C ASP A 72 3.52 17.59 13.44
N ARG A 73 2.69 16.57 13.71
CA ARG A 73 1.48 16.29 12.92
C ARG A 73 0.50 17.45 13.02
N LYS A 74 0.29 18.01 14.20
CA LYS A 74 -0.64 19.14 14.38
C LYS A 74 -0.21 20.33 13.54
N THR A 75 1.07 20.70 13.62
CA THR A 75 1.68 21.77 12.84
C THR A 75 1.51 21.54 11.33
N TYR A 76 1.85 20.35 10.84
CA TYR A 76 1.67 20.01 9.43
C TYR A 76 0.21 20.10 8.97
N ARG A 77 -0.69 19.45 9.72
CA ARG A 77 -2.11 19.34 9.37
C ARG A 77 -2.79 20.71 9.42
N THR A 78 -2.47 21.54 10.41
CA THR A 78 -2.96 22.92 10.47
C THR A 78 -2.51 23.72 9.26
N LYS A 79 -1.22 23.64 8.87
CA LYS A 79 -0.72 24.33 7.67
C LYS A 79 -1.39 23.83 6.39
N LYS A 80 -1.58 22.52 6.25
CA LYS A 80 -2.14 21.89 5.04
C LYS A 80 -3.64 22.12 4.87
N PHE A 81 -4.39 22.09 5.96
CA PHE A 81 -5.86 22.10 5.95
C PHE A 81 -6.48 23.37 6.53
N GLY A 82 -5.66 24.35 6.93
CA GLY A 82 -6.10 25.65 7.45
C GLY A 82 -6.34 25.70 8.96
N SER A 83 -6.74 24.59 9.59
CA SER A 83 -6.86 24.50 11.06
C SER A 83 -6.64 23.07 11.57
N TRP A 84 -6.33 22.94 12.86
CA TRP A 84 -6.20 21.63 13.49
C TRP A 84 -7.56 20.92 13.54
N GLU A 85 -8.59 21.67 13.92
CA GLU A 85 -9.97 21.22 14.11
C GLU A 85 -10.56 20.71 12.80
N TYR A 86 -10.39 21.43 11.69
CA TYR A 86 -10.85 20.97 10.38
C TYR A 86 -10.11 19.71 9.94
N SER A 87 -8.82 19.61 10.26
CA SER A 87 -8.07 18.39 10.01
C SER A 87 -8.63 17.19 10.80
N GLN A 88 -9.07 17.37 12.04
CA GLN A 88 -9.68 16.28 12.81
C GLN A 88 -11.03 15.85 12.23
N ILE A 89 -11.81 16.78 11.67
CA ILE A 89 -13.04 16.45 10.92
C ILE A 89 -12.74 15.55 9.72
N LEU A 90 -11.66 15.81 8.98
CA LEU A 90 -11.24 14.95 7.87
C LEU A 90 -10.83 13.54 8.34
N ASP A 91 -10.19 13.44 9.51
CA ASP A 91 -9.85 12.16 10.13
C ASP A 91 -11.13 11.37 10.50
N THR A 92 -12.12 12.04 11.12
CA THR A 92 -13.43 11.44 11.42
C THR A 92 -14.16 10.97 10.16
N LYS A 93 -14.20 11.79 9.10
CA LYS A 93 -14.81 11.41 7.82
C LYS A 93 -14.13 10.19 7.20
N THR A 94 -12.82 10.06 7.37
CA THR A 94 -12.09 8.89 6.89
C THR A 94 -12.52 7.63 7.65
N ILE A 95 -12.67 7.72 8.97
CA ILE A 95 -13.16 6.60 9.82
C ILE A 95 -14.59 6.21 9.41
N GLU A 96 -15.49 7.17 9.27
CA GLU A 96 -16.89 6.94 8.87
C GLU A 96 -16.97 6.26 7.50
N ALA A 97 -16.20 6.73 6.53
CA ALA A 97 -16.19 6.17 5.17
C ALA A 97 -15.57 4.77 5.08
N THR A 98 -14.85 4.32 6.12
CA THR A 98 -14.08 3.06 6.13
C THR A 98 -14.55 2.09 7.21
N GLN A 99 -15.70 2.36 7.83
CA GLN A 99 -16.24 1.54 8.91
C GLN A 99 -16.44 0.08 8.50
N ALA A 100 -16.87 -0.16 7.27
CA ALA A 100 -17.07 -1.51 6.71
C ALA A 100 -15.75 -2.24 6.38
N ASP A 101 -14.63 -1.52 6.29
CA ASP A 101 -13.32 -2.10 5.96
C ASP A 101 -12.62 -2.73 7.18
N GLY A 102 -13.14 -2.52 8.39
CA GLY A 102 -12.59 -3.08 9.63
C GLY A 102 -11.26 -2.45 10.07
N ILE A 103 -10.91 -1.27 9.55
CA ILE A 103 -9.67 -0.58 9.87
C ILE A 103 -9.86 0.28 11.13
N ASN A 104 -9.10 -0.03 12.18
CA ASN A 104 -9.08 0.76 13.41
C ASN A 104 -8.04 1.88 13.32
N PHE A 105 -8.41 3.00 12.68
CA PHE A 105 -7.54 4.18 12.63
C PHE A 105 -7.30 4.77 14.03
N ARG A 106 -6.04 4.99 14.38
CA ARG A 106 -5.59 5.59 15.64
C ARG A 106 -4.89 6.93 15.40
N TYR A 107 -5.61 7.84 14.76
CA TYR A 107 -5.15 9.21 14.50
C TYR A 107 -4.77 9.97 15.79
N ASP A 108 -5.34 9.57 16.92
CA ASP A 108 -5.03 10.08 18.26
C ASP A 108 -3.61 9.74 18.72
N LEU A 109 -3.04 8.62 18.26
CA LEU A 109 -1.68 8.20 18.60
C LEU A 109 -0.62 8.88 17.73
N MET A 110 -0.99 9.36 16.55
CA MET A 110 -0.05 9.87 15.55
C MET A 110 0.46 11.26 15.91
N GLN A 111 1.72 11.36 16.32
CA GLN A 111 2.35 12.63 16.72
C GLN A 111 3.15 13.31 15.60
N VAL A 112 3.64 12.54 14.63
CA VAL A 112 4.55 13.02 13.57
C VAL A 112 3.94 12.78 12.20
N THR A 113 4.10 13.73 11.29
CA THR A 113 4.00 13.49 9.84
C THR A 113 5.42 13.18 9.32
N PRO A 114 5.74 11.91 9.04
CA PRO A 114 7.08 11.50 8.69
C PRO A 114 7.42 11.80 7.22
N ASN A 115 8.72 11.90 6.92
CA ASN A 115 9.22 11.64 5.57
C ASN A 115 9.16 10.12 5.32
N THR A 116 8.62 9.68 4.19
CA THR A 116 8.36 8.27 3.92
C THR A 116 9.43 7.59 3.06
N PHE A 117 10.48 8.32 2.64
CA PHE A 117 11.49 7.78 1.74
C PHE A 117 12.19 6.53 2.30
N ASN A 118 12.55 6.54 3.59
CA ASN A 118 13.18 5.37 4.22
C ASN A 118 12.23 4.17 4.34
N ALA A 119 10.93 4.40 4.52
CA ALA A 119 9.92 3.35 4.50
C ALA A 119 9.78 2.73 3.10
N HIS A 120 9.85 3.56 2.05
CA HIS A 120 9.91 3.11 0.65
C HIS A 120 11.19 2.32 0.35
N ARG A 121 12.35 2.80 0.80
CA ARG A 121 13.63 2.07 0.69
C ARG A 121 13.59 0.73 1.38
N LEU A 122 13.02 0.64 2.59
CA LEU A 122 12.91 -0.62 3.30
C LEU A 122 11.97 -1.60 2.58
N THR A 123 10.86 -1.11 2.01
CA THR A 123 9.94 -1.93 1.22
C THR A 123 10.61 -2.46 -0.06
N TRP A 124 11.40 -1.62 -0.73
CA TRP A 124 12.23 -2.05 -1.86
C TRP A 124 13.27 -3.08 -1.44
N PHE A 125 13.95 -2.91 -0.30
CA PHE A 125 14.89 -3.89 0.22
C PHE A 125 14.20 -5.23 0.54
N ALA A 126 13.03 -5.19 1.16
CA ALA A 126 12.22 -6.37 1.43
C ALA A 126 11.79 -7.10 0.15
N SER A 127 11.61 -6.38 -0.97
CA SER A 127 11.28 -6.99 -2.27
C SER A 127 12.35 -7.96 -2.78
N LYS A 128 13.61 -7.81 -2.38
CA LYS A 128 14.71 -8.71 -2.75
C LYS A 128 14.58 -10.11 -2.14
N ASN A 129 13.65 -10.28 -1.19
CA ASN A 129 13.35 -11.54 -0.51
C ASN A 129 11.84 -11.84 -0.56
N ASP A 130 11.11 -11.36 -1.57
CA ASP A 130 9.66 -11.58 -1.76
C ASP A 130 8.78 -11.10 -0.59
N LYS A 131 9.26 -10.11 0.17
CA LYS A 131 8.59 -9.56 1.36
C LYS A 131 8.07 -8.14 1.20
N ALA A 132 8.08 -7.57 0.00
CA ALA A 132 7.61 -6.21 -0.26
C ALA A 132 6.20 -5.96 0.30
N THR A 133 5.27 -6.85 -0.01
CA THR A 133 3.88 -6.77 0.46
C THR A 133 3.75 -6.83 1.97
N LYS A 134 4.43 -7.80 2.61
CA LYS A 134 4.43 -7.90 4.08
C LYS A 134 5.00 -6.64 4.72
N MET A 135 6.03 -6.06 4.13
CA MET A 135 6.65 -4.83 4.64
C MET A 135 5.71 -3.63 4.47
N ALA A 136 5.11 -3.48 3.29
CA ALA A 136 4.18 -2.38 3.01
C ALA A 136 2.95 -2.42 3.94
N GLU A 137 2.32 -3.58 4.08
CA GLU A 137 1.20 -3.81 5.00
C GLU A 137 1.59 -3.49 6.46
N ARG A 138 2.77 -3.95 6.89
CA ARG A 138 3.25 -3.72 8.24
C ARG A 138 3.50 -2.24 8.53
N ILE A 139 4.09 -1.51 7.59
CA ILE A 139 4.36 -0.06 7.71
C ILE A 139 3.05 0.74 7.73
N LEU A 140 2.12 0.45 6.81
CA LEU A 140 0.81 1.11 6.78
C LEU A 140 0.06 0.90 8.11
N LYS A 141 0.06 -0.33 8.62
CA LYS A 141 -0.52 -0.67 9.92
C LYS A 141 0.17 0.07 11.07
N ALA A 142 1.51 0.09 11.10
CA ALA A 142 2.30 0.77 12.12
C ALA A 142 1.93 2.25 12.22
N TYR A 143 1.79 2.93 11.09
CA TYR A 143 1.51 4.35 11.06
C TYR A 143 0.06 4.67 11.44
N PHE A 144 -0.91 4.00 10.80
CA PHE A 144 -2.32 4.38 10.93
C PHE A 144 -3.06 3.75 12.10
N THR A 145 -2.62 2.58 12.58
CA THR A 145 -3.34 1.83 13.62
C THR A 145 -2.56 1.74 14.94
N GLU A 146 -1.24 1.96 14.90
CA GLU A 146 -0.35 1.88 16.07
C GLU A 146 0.31 3.22 16.40
N GLY A 147 0.21 4.23 15.52
CA GLY A 147 0.75 5.57 15.72
C GLY A 147 2.28 5.65 15.71
N GLN A 148 2.96 4.64 15.17
CA GLN A 148 4.43 4.59 15.15
C GLN A 148 5.03 5.59 14.16
N ASN A 149 6.21 6.13 14.48
CA ASN A 149 6.93 7.05 13.59
C ASN A 149 7.70 6.28 12.51
N ILE A 150 7.09 6.07 11.35
CA ILE A 150 7.71 5.37 10.22
C ILE A 150 8.81 6.16 9.48
N GLY A 151 9.16 7.37 9.95
CA GLY A 151 10.36 8.09 9.52
C GLY A 151 11.60 7.73 10.34
N ASP A 152 11.43 7.08 11.49
CA ASP A 152 12.51 6.69 12.39
C ASP A 152 13.13 5.34 11.99
N ILE A 153 14.46 5.29 11.96
CA ILE A 153 15.20 4.11 11.49
C ILE A 153 15.05 2.93 12.45
N GLU A 154 15.07 3.14 13.77
CA GLU A 154 14.92 2.04 14.74
C GLU A 154 13.53 1.44 14.65
N THR A 155 12.51 2.30 14.53
CA THR A 155 11.13 1.89 14.29
C THR A 155 11.04 1.02 13.05
N LEU A 156 11.52 1.49 11.90
CA LEU A 156 11.50 0.73 10.65
C LEU A 156 12.27 -0.60 10.74
N ALA A 157 13.43 -0.63 11.41
CA ALA A 157 14.20 -1.86 11.62
C ALA A 157 13.46 -2.89 12.48
N ASN A 158 12.76 -2.43 13.54
CA ASN A 158 11.92 -3.30 14.37
C ASN A 158 10.73 -3.87 13.58
N LEU A 159 10.08 -3.04 12.76
CA LEU A 159 8.99 -3.49 11.87
C LEU A 159 9.48 -4.55 10.87
N ALA A 160 10.71 -4.43 10.37
CA ALA A 160 11.31 -5.43 9.48
C ALA A 160 11.51 -6.78 10.19
N ALA A 161 11.91 -6.76 11.47
CA ALA A 161 12.10 -7.98 12.27
C ALA A 161 10.81 -8.78 12.44
N GLU A 162 9.67 -8.11 12.56
CA GLU A 162 8.35 -8.76 12.67
C GLU A 162 7.96 -9.57 11.43
N ILE A 163 8.64 -9.35 10.29
CA ILE A 163 8.42 -10.09 9.04
C ILE A 163 9.66 -10.93 8.65
N ASP A 164 10.47 -11.31 9.63
CA ASP A 164 11.70 -12.10 9.50
C ASP A 164 12.76 -11.47 8.58
N ILE A 165 12.92 -10.14 8.64
CA ILE A 165 14.09 -9.43 8.11
C ILE A 165 14.93 -8.99 9.31
N ASP A 166 16.18 -9.44 9.41
CA ASP A 166 17.04 -9.10 10.55
C ASP A 166 17.13 -7.58 10.81
N ALA A 167 16.85 -7.17 12.04
CA ALA A 167 16.77 -5.75 12.42
C ALA A 167 18.08 -5.01 12.19
N ASN A 168 19.22 -5.65 12.51
CA ASN A 168 20.54 -5.04 12.33
C ASN A 168 20.87 -4.85 10.85
N THR A 169 20.49 -5.81 10.00
CA THR A 169 20.61 -5.74 8.55
C THR A 169 19.75 -4.61 7.99
N ALA A 170 18.48 -4.52 8.39
CA ALA A 170 17.57 -3.44 7.97
C ALA A 170 18.09 -2.07 8.39
N LYS A 171 18.55 -1.94 9.64
CA LYS A 171 19.15 -0.71 10.17
C LYS A 171 20.42 -0.31 9.42
N THR A 172 21.33 -1.25 9.17
CA THR A 172 22.56 -1.02 8.42
C THR A 172 22.24 -0.52 7.00
N PHE A 173 21.27 -1.15 6.34
CA PHE A 173 20.78 -0.72 5.04
C PHE A 173 20.23 0.72 5.09
N LEU A 174 19.36 1.03 6.06
CA LEU A 174 18.73 2.35 6.20
C LEU A 174 19.72 3.48 6.54
N LEU A 175 20.81 3.16 7.24
CA LEU A 175 21.90 4.09 7.54
C LEU A 175 22.88 4.29 6.38
N SER A 176 22.82 3.45 5.35
CA SER A 176 23.62 3.56 4.12
C SER A 176 22.88 4.32 3.01
N ASP A 177 23.55 4.52 1.88
CA ASP A 177 22.95 5.09 0.66
C ASP A 177 22.37 4.03 -0.30
N ALA A 178 22.44 2.73 0.04
CA ALA A 178 21.97 1.65 -0.83
C ALA A 178 20.47 1.76 -1.14
N GLY A 179 20.05 1.57 -2.40
CA GLY A 179 18.64 1.66 -2.76
C GLY A 179 18.11 3.09 -2.91
N ILE A 180 18.91 4.14 -2.65
CA ILE A 180 18.45 5.53 -2.85
C ILE A 180 18.11 5.77 -4.32
N GLU A 181 19.06 5.51 -5.21
CA GLU A 181 18.88 5.77 -6.64
C GLU A 181 17.82 4.87 -7.26
N GLU A 182 17.76 3.61 -6.84
CA GLU A 182 16.77 2.64 -7.32
C GLU A 182 15.35 3.05 -6.94
N VAL A 183 15.12 3.50 -5.70
CA VAL A 183 13.79 3.96 -5.28
C VAL A 183 13.41 5.27 -5.96
N ARG A 184 14.35 6.21 -6.09
CA ARG A 184 14.12 7.46 -6.82
C ARG A 184 13.81 7.22 -8.29
N GLU A 185 14.44 6.23 -8.90
CA GLU A 185 14.14 5.80 -10.26
C GLU A 185 12.74 5.20 -10.38
N LEU A 186 12.32 4.35 -9.44
CA LEU A 186 10.96 3.82 -9.42
C LEU A 186 9.89 4.92 -9.27
N GLU A 187 10.15 5.97 -8.48
CA GLU A 187 9.26 7.13 -8.39
C GLU A 187 9.20 7.91 -9.71
N ARG A 188 10.33 8.09 -10.39
CA ARG A 188 10.38 8.71 -11.73
C ARG A 188 9.59 7.90 -12.75
N GLN A 189 9.71 6.57 -12.71
CA GLN A 189 8.94 5.67 -13.57
C GLN A 189 7.44 5.72 -13.29
N ALA A 190 7.03 5.80 -12.02
CA ALA A 190 5.63 5.99 -11.66
C ALA A 190 5.07 7.28 -12.29
N LYS A 191 5.81 8.39 -12.18
CA LYS A 191 5.45 9.67 -12.81
C LYS A 191 5.42 9.60 -14.35
N ALA A 192 6.39 8.90 -14.95
CA ALA A 192 6.44 8.70 -16.40
C ALA A 192 5.27 7.86 -16.93
N ARG A 193 4.72 6.96 -16.10
CA ARG A 193 3.48 6.21 -16.35
C ARG A 193 2.21 6.97 -15.95
N ASP A 194 2.30 8.30 -15.88
CA ASP A 194 1.24 9.26 -15.54
C ASP A 194 0.52 9.01 -14.20
N VAL A 195 1.20 8.40 -13.24
CA VAL A 195 0.68 8.28 -11.87
C VAL A 195 0.78 9.65 -11.18
N ARG A 196 -0.38 10.29 -10.96
CA ARG A 196 -0.49 11.63 -10.34
C ARG A 196 -1.00 11.61 -8.91
N SER A 197 -1.59 10.51 -8.48
CA SER A 197 -2.18 10.36 -7.15
C SER A 197 -2.04 8.93 -6.66
N VAL A 198 -2.18 8.76 -5.35
CA VAL A 198 -2.15 7.45 -4.70
C VAL A 198 -3.38 7.22 -3.82
N PRO A 199 -3.84 5.97 -3.69
CA PRO A 199 -3.31 4.77 -4.35
C PRO A 199 -3.64 4.76 -5.85
N THR A 200 -2.72 4.23 -6.66
CA THR A 200 -2.99 3.88 -8.06
C THR A 200 -2.62 2.41 -8.24
N ILE A 201 -3.59 1.59 -8.61
CA ILE A 201 -3.45 0.14 -8.74
C ILE A 201 -3.66 -0.25 -10.21
N ARG A 202 -2.73 -1.03 -10.77
CA ARG A 202 -2.82 -1.57 -12.13
C ARG A 202 -3.02 -3.08 -12.07
N ILE A 203 -4.05 -3.57 -12.76
CA ILE A 203 -4.41 -4.98 -12.83
C ILE A 203 -4.68 -5.28 -14.30
N GLY A 204 -3.79 -6.04 -14.95
CA GLY A 204 -3.84 -6.20 -16.42
C GLY A 204 -3.75 -4.83 -17.12
N GLN A 205 -4.69 -4.55 -18.02
CA GLN A 205 -4.79 -3.24 -18.69
C GLN A 205 -5.51 -2.16 -17.87
N GLU A 206 -6.19 -2.52 -16.79
CA GLU A 206 -6.98 -1.56 -15.99
C GLU A 206 -6.10 -0.76 -15.02
N ILE A 207 -6.43 0.53 -14.87
CA ILE A 207 -5.82 1.44 -13.90
C ILE A 207 -6.91 2.00 -12.99
N LEU A 208 -6.85 1.63 -11.72
CA LEU A 208 -7.78 2.03 -10.68
C LEU A 208 -7.12 3.10 -9.80
N VAL A 209 -7.70 4.30 -9.76
CA VAL A 209 -7.17 5.45 -9.00
C VAL A 209 -8.02 5.68 -7.75
N GLY A 210 -7.40 5.77 -6.58
CA GLY A 210 -8.08 5.88 -5.29
C GLY A 210 -8.47 4.52 -4.71
N ALA A 211 -9.06 4.53 -3.51
CA ALA A 211 -9.52 3.32 -2.85
C ALA A 211 -10.87 2.86 -3.43
N GLN A 212 -10.81 2.08 -4.50
CA GLN A 212 -11.99 1.52 -5.18
C GLN A 212 -12.71 0.48 -4.31
N SER A 213 -13.91 0.06 -4.74
CA SER A 213 -14.69 -0.95 -4.03
C SER A 213 -14.10 -2.36 -4.23
N ILE A 214 -14.50 -3.30 -3.37
CA ILE A 214 -14.12 -4.72 -3.52
C ILE A 214 -14.63 -5.27 -4.85
N ASP A 215 -15.83 -4.89 -5.27
CA ASP A 215 -16.44 -5.33 -6.53
C ASP A 215 -15.65 -4.83 -7.75
N ASP A 216 -15.18 -3.58 -7.73
CA ASP A 216 -14.33 -3.03 -8.80
C ASP A 216 -13.02 -3.83 -8.93
N TYR A 217 -12.37 -4.17 -7.80
CA TYR A 217 -11.17 -5.01 -7.83
C TYR A 217 -11.48 -6.42 -8.32
N LEU A 218 -12.62 -7.02 -7.96
CA LEU A 218 -13.01 -8.34 -8.45
C LEU A 218 -13.21 -8.35 -9.97
N VAL A 219 -13.87 -7.32 -10.52
CA VAL A 219 -14.05 -7.15 -11.96
C VAL A 219 -12.69 -7.03 -12.65
N ALA A 220 -11.81 -6.16 -12.15
CA ALA A 220 -10.49 -5.95 -12.73
C ALA A 220 -9.61 -7.21 -12.69
N LEU A 221 -9.63 -7.97 -11.58
CA LEU A 221 -8.92 -9.25 -11.46
C LEU A 221 -9.43 -10.27 -12.48
N GLN A 222 -10.75 -10.37 -12.66
CA GLN A 222 -11.35 -11.28 -13.64
C GLN A 222 -11.00 -10.89 -15.08
N ASN A 223 -11.07 -9.59 -15.41
CA ASN A 223 -10.72 -9.10 -16.74
C ASN A 223 -9.26 -9.38 -17.07
N ALA A 224 -8.34 -9.11 -16.14
CA ALA A 224 -6.93 -9.36 -16.35
C ALA A 224 -6.59 -10.85 -16.52
N VAL A 225 -7.34 -11.75 -15.88
CA VAL A 225 -7.21 -13.20 -16.12
C VAL A 225 -7.68 -13.58 -17.52
N ASN A 226 -8.83 -13.06 -17.96
CA ASN A 226 -9.33 -13.31 -19.32
C ASN A 226 -8.34 -12.80 -20.39
N GLU A 227 -7.71 -11.65 -20.15
CA GLU A 227 -6.67 -11.09 -21.02
C GLU A 227 -5.44 -12.02 -21.10
N LEU A 228 -4.98 -12.53 -19.96
CA LEU A 228 -3.84 -13.46 -19.93
C LEU A 228 -4.18 -14.76 -20.65
N GLU A 229 -5.37 -15.33 -20.45
CA GLU A 229 -5.80 -16.55 -21.12
C GLU A 229 -5.95 -16.36 -22.63
N ALA A 230 -6.42 -15.21 -23.10
CA ALA A 230 -6.54 -14.90 -24.53
C ALA A 230 -5.18 -14.67 -25.23
N ALA A 231 -4.10 -14.45 -24.47
CA ALA A 231 -2.76 -14.27 -24.99
C ALA A 231 -2.00 -15.60 -25.22
N TYR A 232 -2.56 -16.74 -24.79
CA TYR A 232 -2.03 -18.09 -24.97
C TYR A 232 -2.88 -18.92 -25.95
#